data_AF-A0A355H2W3-F1
#
_entry.id   AF-A0A355H2W3-F1
#
_cell.length_a   1.000
_cell.length_b   1.000
_cell.length_c   1.000
_cell.angle_alpha   90.00
_cell.angle_beta   90.00
_cell.angle_gamma   90.00
#
_symmetry.space_group_name_H-M   'P 1'
#
loop_
_entity.id
_entity.type
_entity.pdbx_description
1 polymer ?
#
loop_
_entity_poly.entity_id
_entity_poly.type
_entity_poly.pdbx_seq_one_letter_code
_entity_poly.pdbx_strand_id
1 'polypeptide(L)'
;MFREDEKDIFAPFDMAIKSKKPVHSREFLAILEQASVDTAIKAITHARPLLVFWVTPEGEVLDAGNEHFANPPKGDKTVLSSPTHKGHLRGRAALIGDVVYVVVYGDHKTHALSLRQIRLLQSARSKILSKLQIKGLSRQLLSSVMFIQEDGQDVDF
;
A
#
# COMPACT_ATOMS: atom_id res chain seq x y z
N MET A 1 49.31 -30.46 26.88
CA MET A 1 49.60 -29.65 25.68
C MET A 1 48.57 -30.04 24.62
N PHE A 2 47.45 -29.33 24.60
CA PHE A 2 46.36 -29.49 23.65
C PHE A 2 46.21 -28.17 22.90
N ARG A 3 46.04 -28.25 21.57
CA ARG A 3 46.12 -27.15 20.60
C ARG A 3 44.94 -26.18 20.71
N GLU A 4 45.21 -24.90 20.46
CA GLU A 4 44.29 -23.75 20.55
C GLU A 4 43.42 -23.56 19.30
N ASP A 5 42.94 -24.64 18.67
CA ASP A 5 42.43 -24.57 17.30
C ASP A 5 40.93 -24.93 17.18
N GLU A 6 40.07 -24.59 18.14
CA GLU A 6 38.60 -24.80 18.02
C GLU A 6 37.77 -23.72 18.75
N LYS A 7 38.04 -22.44 18.49
CA LYS A 7 37.17 -21.33 18.89
C LYS A 7 36.91 -20.37 17.73
N ASP A 8 36.30 -20.87 16.66
CA ASP A 8 35.73 -20.02 15.61
C ASP A 8 34.62 -20.75 14.81
N ILE A 9 33.81 -21.53 15.52
CA ILE A 9 32.57 -22.11 14.96
C ILE A 9 31.44 -21.46 15.75
N PHE A 10 30.58 -20.71 15.07
CA PHE A 10 29.56 -19.80 15.60
C PHE A 10 30.05 -18.38 15.92
N ALA A 11 30.58 -17.69 14.91
CA ALA A 11 30.27 -16.27 14.79
C ALA A 11 28.73 -16.14 14.75
N PRO A 12 28.10 -15.38 15.65
CA PRO A 12 26.67 -15.13 15.55
C PRO A 12 26.41 -14.44 14.21
N PHE A 13 25.35 -14.89 13.54
CA PHE A 13 24.77 -14.34 12.33
C PHE A 13 24.45 -12.85 12.52
N ASP A 14 25.46 -12.01 12.45
CA ASP A 14 25.31 -10.56 12.55
C ASP A 14 24.98 -10.04 11.15
N MET A 15 23.68 -9.95 10.88
CA MET A 15 23.08 -8.86 10.12
C MET A 15 21.57 -9.04 10.20
N ALA A 16 21.00 -8.65 11.35
CA ALA A 16 19.69 -8.05 11.30
C ALA A 16 19.81 -6.83 10.38
N ILE A 17 19.54 -7.01 9.08
CA ILE A 17 19.08 -5.92 8.23
C ILE A 17 17.79 -5.47 8.90
N LYS A 18 17.89 -4.52 9.84
CA LYS A 18 16.75 -3.71 10.26
C LYS A 18 16.23 -3.17 8.95
N SER A 19 15.15 -3.76 8.41
CA SER A 19 14.53 -3.25 7.21
C SER A 19 14.15 -1.81 7.54
N LYS A 20 14.93 -0.85 7.06
CA LYS A 20 14.59 0.57 7.24
C LYS A 20 13.20 0.70 6.64
N LYS A 21 12.27 1.31 7.40
CA LYS A 21 10.97 1.67 6.84
C LYS A 21 11.23 2.39 5.50
N PRO A 22 10.52 2.04 4.43
CA PRO A 22 10.64 2.77 3.18
C PRO A 22 10.39 4.26 3.47
N VAL A 23 11.24 5.10 2.89
CA VAL A 23 11.16 6.57 3.04
C VAL A 23 10.46 7.09 1.79
N HIS A 24 9.69 8.16 1.92
CA HIS A 24 9.08 8.77 0.75
C HIS A 24 10.12 9.15 -0.31
N SER A 25 9.80 8.93 -1.58
CA SER A 25 10.66 9.35 -2.69
C SER A 25 10.74 10.87 -2.78
N ARG A 26 11.83 11.38 -3.34
CA ARG A 26 12.03 12.83 -3.52
C ARG A 26 10.95 13.40 -4.45
N GLU A 27 10.54 12.64 -5.44
CA GLU A 27 9.49 12.97 -6.39
C GLU A 27 8.15 13.14 -5.68
N PHE A 28 7.81 12.24 -4.75
CA PHE A 28 6.59 12.38 -3.96
C PHE A 28 6.60 13.67 -3.13
N LEU A 29 7.71 13.95 -2.43
CA LEU A 29 7.86 15.18 -1.64
C LEU A 29 7.78 16.44 -2.50
N ALA A 30 8.45 16.46 -3.65
CA ALA A 30 8.42 17.59 -4.57
C ALA A 30 7.01 17.88 -5.12
N ILE A 31 6.19 16.84 -5.33
CA ILE A 31 4.80 17.03 -5.74
C ILE A 31 3.95 17.61 -4.59
N LEU A 32 4.19 17.16 -3.34
CA LEU A 32 3.52 17.72 -2.16
C LEU A 32 3.88 19.18 -1.89
N GLU A 33 5.06 19.64 -2.31
CA GLU A 33 5.46 21.06 -2.18
C GLU A 33 4.72 21.97 -3.17
N GLN A 34 4.25 21.43 -4.30
CA GLN A 34 3.67 22.21 -5.40
C GLN A 34 2.13 22.22 -5.40
N ALA A 35 1.49 21.34 -4.63
CA ALA A 35 0.05 21.16 -4.63
C ALA A 35 -0.46 20.72 -3.26
N SER A 36 -1.77 20.87 -3.02
CA SER A 36 -2.39 20.22 -1.86
C SER A 36 -2.25 18.70 -1.96
N VAL A 37 -2.17 18.03 -0.81
CA VAL A 37 -1.94 16.58 -0.72
C VAL A 37 -2.98 15.79 -1.53
N ASP A 38 -4.26 16.17 -1.44
CA ASP A 38 -5.34 15.56 -2.22
C ASP A 38 -5.12 15.69 -3.74
N THR A 39 -4.73 16.88 -4.20
CA THR A 39 -4.44 17.13 -5.61
C THR A 39 -3.26 16.30 -6.09
N ALA A 40 -2.18 16.27 -5.30
CA ALA A 40 -0.98 15.47 -5.57
C ALA A 40 -1.32 13.98 -5.69
N ILE A 41 -2.00 13.43 -4.69
CA ILE A 41 -2.37 12.01 -4.65
C ILE A 41 -3.27 11.63 -5.82
N LYS A 42 -4.28 12.47 -6.14
CA LYS A 42 -5.16 12.23 -7.29
C LYS A 42 -4.38 12.25 -8.60
N ALA A 43 -3.56 13.28 -8.82
CA ALA A 43 -2.78 13.41 -10.05
C ALA A 43 -1.91 12.18 -10.29
N ILE A 44 -1.25 11.68 -9.23
CA ILE A 44 -0.33 10.56 -9.34
C ILE A 44 -1.06 9.22 -9.49
N THR A 45 -2.06 8.96 -8.64
CA THR A 45 -2.75 7.67 -8.62
C THR A 45 -3.72 7.47 -9.78
N HIS A 46 -4.17 8.55 -10.43
CA HIS A 46 -5.08 8.47 -11.58
C HIS A 46 -4.35 8.41 -12.92
N ALA A 47 -3.12 8.95 -13.02
CA ALA A 47 -2.41 8.99 -14.29
C ALA A 47 -2.00 7.59 -14.79
N ARG A 48 -1.35 6.79 -13.94
CA ARG A 48 -0.86 5.44 -14.29
C ARG A 48 -0.91 4.49 -13.08
N PRO A 49 -2.11 4.06 -12.65
CA PRO A 49 -2.22 3.11 -11.56
C PRO A 49 -1.62 1.74 -11.95
N LEU A 50 -0.80 1.17 -11.07
CA LEU A 50 -0.33 -0.23 -11.14
C LEU A 50 -1.45 -1.21 -10.77
N LEU A 51 -2.33 -0.78 -9.87
CA LEU A 51 -3.47 -1.56 -9.39
C LEU A 51 -4.56 -0.59 -8.91
N VAL A 52 -5.79 -0.83 -9.32
CA VAL A 52 -6.98 -0.22 -8.73
C VAL A 52 -7.72 -1.35 -8.03
N PHE A 53 -8.05 -1.21 -6.75
CA PHE A 53 -8.59 -2.35 -6.01
C PHE A 53 -9.69 -2.00 -5.02
N TRP A 54 -10.47 -3.02 -4.70
CA TRP A 54 -11.34 -3.09 -3.54
C TRP A 54 -10.80 -4.12 -2.54
N VAL A 55 -11.03 -3.88 -1.26
CA VAL A 55 -10.92 -4.90 -0.21
C VAL A 55 -12.32 -5.17 0.33
N THR A 56 -12.77 -6.43 0.30
CA THR A 56 -14.06 -6.81 0.86
C THR A 56 -14.03 -6.84 2.38
N PRO A 57 -15.18 -6.78 3.08
CA PRO A 57 -15.23 -6.91 4.54
C PRO A 57 -14.56 -8.19 5.07
N GLU A 58 -14.48 -9.24 4.26
CA GLU A 58 -13.83 -10.52 4.56
C GLU A 58 -12.31 -10.51 4.28
N GLY A 59 -11.77 -9.41 3.75
CA GLY A 59 -10.34 -9.24 3.46
C GLY A 59 -9.93 -9.80 2.09
N GLU A 60 -10.85 -10.00 1.15
CA GLU A 60 -10.51 -10.34 -0.23
C GLU A 60 -10.12 -9.10 -1.03
N VAL A 61 -9.10 -9.23 -1.90
CA VAL A 61 -8.65 -8.13 -2.75
C VAL A 61 -9.13 -8.34 -4.18
N LEU A 62 -10.02 -7.46 -4.62
CA LEU A 62 -10.59 -7.47 -5.95
C LEU A 62 -9.90 -6.42 -6.81
N ASP A 63 -9.45 -6.82 -8.00
CA ASP A 63 -8.91 -5.88 -9.00
C ASP A 63 -10.09 -5.18 -9.69
N ALA A 64 -10.10 -3.84 -9.63
CA ALA A 64 -11.11 -2.99 -10.24
C ALA A 64 -10.68 -2.48 -11.64
N GLY A 65 -9.60 -3.02 -12.21
CA GLY A 65 -9.10 -2.64 -13.53
C GLY A 65 -8.60 -1.19 -13.53
N ASN A 66 -9.29 -0.31 -14.25
CA ASN A 66 -8.89 1.08 -14.41
C ASN A 66 -9.59 2.05 -13.45
N GLU A 67 -10.76 1.68 -12.93
CA GLU A 67 -11.56 2.56 -12.07
C GLU A 67 -12.55 1.80 -11.19
N HIS A 68 -12.72 2.29 -9.96
CA HIS A 68 -13.64 1.72 -8.97
C HIS A 68 -15.11 1.75 -9.41
N PHE A 69 -15.52 2.81 -10.11
CA PHE A 69 -16.93 3.04 -10.46
C PHE A 69 -17.45 2.10 -11.56
N ALA A 70 -16.60 1.73 -12.52
CA ALA A 70 -16.95 0.76 -13.55
C ALA A 70 -16.99 -0.67 -13.01
N ASN A 71 -16.13 -0.98 -12.02
CA ASN A 71 -15.94 -2.33 -11.49
C ASN A 71 -16.16 -2.37 -9.97
N PRO A 72 -17.42 -2.23 -9.50
CA PRO A 72 -17.73 -2.39 -8.09
C PRO A 72 -17.61 -3.88 -7.66
N PRO A 73 -17.41 -4.16 -6.36
CA PRO A 73 -17.34 -5.52 -5.84
C PRO A 73 -18.59 -6.32 -6.21
N LYS A 74 -18.39 -7.49 -6.83
CA LYS A 74 -19.46 -8.40 -7.26
C LYS A 74 -20.53 -7.73 -8.16
N GLY A 75 -20.21 -6.61 -8.83
CA GLY A 75 -21.17 -5.87 -9.64
C GLY A 75 -22.17 -5.02 -8.85
N ASP A 76 -22.06 -4.94 -7.51
CA ASP A 76 -22.99 -4.19 -6.67
C ASP A 76 -22.73 -2.69 -6.71
N LYS A 77 -23.40 -1.98 -7.63
CA LYS A 77 -23.28 -0.52 -7.77
C LYS A 77 -23.74 0.25 -6.54
N THR A 78 -24.58 -0.33 -5.68
CA THR A 78 -25.08 0.36 -4.47
C THR A 78 -24.00 0.57 -3.42
N VAL A 79 -22.85 -0.11 -3.56
CA VAL A 79 -21.63 0.17 -2.80
C VAL A 79 -21.14 1.61 -3.00
N LEU A 80 -21.32 2.17 -4.19
CA LEU A 80 -20.79 3.49 -4.57
C LEU A 80 -21.58 4.63 -3.94
N SER A 81 -22.87 4.41 -3.70
CA SER A 81 -23.77 5.34 -3.01
C SER A 81 -23.74 5.19 -1.49
N SER A 82 -23.08 4.15 -0.96
CA SER A 82 -22.94 3.95 0.48
C SER A 82 -21.80 4.83 1.02
N PRO A 83 -22.04 5.66 2.06
CA PRO A 83 -20.98 6.45 2.68
C PRO A 83 -19.81 5.61 3.22
N THR A 84 -20.09 4.36 3.60
CA THR A 84 -19.11 3.41 4.13
C THR A 84 -18.67 2.37 3.12
N HIS A 85 -19.09 2.51 1.84
CA HIS A 85 -18.88 1.50 0.80
C HIS A 85 -19.31 0.10 1.24
N LYS A 86 -20.38 0.00 2.04
CA LYS A 86 -20.82 -1.26 2.69
C LYS A 86 -19.71 -2.02 3.44
N GLY A 87 -18.76 -1.28 4.02
CA GLY A 87 -17.60 -1.83 4.74
C GLY A 87 -16.43 -2.25 3.85
N HIS A 88 -16.49 -2.00 2.53
CA HIS A 88 -15.34 -2.22 1.65
C HIS A 88 -14.31 -1.11 1.81
N LEU A 89 -13.05 -1.44 1.56
CA LEU A 89 -12.02 -0.44 1.27
C LEU A 89 -11.80 -0.32 -0.22
N ARG A 90 -11.30 0.84 -0.63
CA ARG A 90 -10.84 1.06 -2.00
C ARG A 90 -9.49 1.76 -1.96
N GLY A 91 -8.67 1.46 -2.94
CA GLY A 91 -7.37 2.12 -3.09
C GLY A 91 -6.80 1.99 -4.48
N ARG A 92 -5.66 2.64 -4.66
CA ARG A 92 -4.85 2.58 -5.87
C ARG A 92 -3.39 2.40 -5.49
N ALA A 93 -2.65 1.69 -6.33
CA ALA A 93 -1.21 1.61 -6.26
C ALA A 93 -0.59 2.37 -7.43
N ALA A 94 0.47 3.12 -7.20
CA ALA A 94 1.24 3.81 -8.25
C ALA A 94 2.74 3.81 -7.90
N LEU A 95 3.59 3.82 -8.92
CA LEU A 95 5.03 3.99 -8.76
C LEU A 95 5.37 5.47 -8.85
N ILE A 96 6.12 5.98 -7.86
CA ILE A 96 6.56 7.37 -7.80
C ILE A 96 8.04 7.39 -7.43
N GLY A 97 8.89 7.74 -8.40
CA GLY A 97 10.33 7.51 -8.25
C GLY A 97 10.61 6.01 -8.15
N ASP A 98 11.22 5.59 -7.06
CA ASP A 98 11.60 4.21 -6.73
C ASP A 98 10.70 3.55 -5.65
N VAL A 99 9.62 4.23 -5.26
CA VAL A 99 8.70 3.80 -4.21
C VAL A 99 7.33 3.50 -4.79
N VAL A 100 6.74 2.38 -4.37
CA VAL A 100 5.36 2.03 -4.74
C VAL A 100 4.42 2.48 -3.63
N TYR A 101 3.55 3.41 -3.96
CA TYR A 101 2.57 3.96 -3.04
C TYR A 101 1.24 3.25 -3.23
N VAL A 102 0.75 2.62 -2.17
CA VAL A 102 -0.61 2.11 -2.06
C VAL A 102 -1.43 3.12 -1.27
N VAL A 103 -2.20 3.91 -2.00
CA VAL A 103 -3.11 4.90 -1.43
C VAL A 103 -4.44 4.24 -1.14
N VAL A 104 -4.91 4.36 0.10
CA VAL A 104 -6.20 3.83 0.54
C VAL A 104 -7.12 4.98 0.90
N TYR A 105 -8.30 4.99 0.30
CA TYR A 105 -9.26 6.07 0.48
C TYR A 105 -10.09 5.84 1.73
N GLY A 106 -10.08 6.83 2.62
CA GLY A 106 -10.88 6.86 3.84
C GLY A 106 -12.31 7.35 3.62
N ASP A 107 -12.96 7.76 4.71
CA ASP A 107 -14.27 8.41 4.65
C ASP A 107 -14.18 9.71 3.84
N HIS A 108 -15.12 9.93 2.93
CA HIS A 108 -15.24 11.15 2.12
C HIS A 108 -15.19 12.48 2.90
N LYS A 109 -15.47 12.49 4.22
CA LYS A 109 -15.43 13.70 5.04
C LYS A 109 -14.10 13.93 5.74
N THR A 110 -13.45 12.87 6.19
CA THR A 110 -12.25 12.98 7.04
C THR A 110 -10.99 12.56 6.34
N HIS A 111 -11.10 11.84 5.21
CA HIS A 111 -10.02 11.16 4.49
C HIS A 111 -9.24 10.13 5.32
N ALA A 112 -9.55 10.02 6.62
CA ALA A 112 -8.92 9.13 7.57
C ALA A 112 -9.58 7.75 7.57
N LEU A 113 -8.75 6.72 7.79
CA LEU A 113 -9.18 5.36 8.02
C LEU A 113 -9.54 5.16 9.50
N SER A 114 -10.70 4.57 9.76
CA SER A 114 -11.05 4.05 11.08
C SER A 114 -10.16 2.88 11.49
N LEU A 115 -10.09 2.57 12.79
CA LEU A 115 -9.35 1.39 13.29
C LEU A 115 -9.78 0.08 12.63
N ARG A 116 -11.07 -0.08 12.33
CA ARG A 116 -11.58 -1.27 11.62
C ARG A 116 -11.02 -1.35 10.20
N GLN A 117 -10.94 -0.23 9.53
CA GLN A 117 -10.38 -0.12 8.17
C GLN A 117 -8.87 -0.38 8.17
N ILE A 118 -8.13 0.13 9.16
CA ILE A 118 -6.70 -0.17 9.31
C ILE A 118 -6.48 -1.67 9.51
N ARG A 119 -7.25 -2.32 10.38
CA ARG A 119 -7.17 -3.78 10.58
C ARG A 119 -7.52 -4.59 9.34
N LEU A 120 -8.52 -4.14 8.58
CA LEU A 120 -8.89 -4.78 7.32
C LEU A 120 -7.78 -4.62 6.27
N LEU A 121 -7.14 -3.45 6.21
CA LEU A 121 -6.00 -3.22 5.34
C LEU A 121 -4.79 -4.08 5.75
N GLN A 122 -4.53 -4.20 7.05
CA GLN A 122 -3.49 -5.10 7.60
C GLN A 122 -3.69 -6.54 7.13
N SER A 123 -4.92 -7.07 7.24
CA SER A 123 -5.22 -8.45 6.83
C SER A 123 -5.15 -8.65 5.31
N ALA A 124 -5.44 -7.60 4.53
CA ALA A 124 -5.40 -7.64 3.08
C ALA A 124 -4.00 -7.36 2.49
N ARG A 125 -3.05 -6.86 3.28
CA ARG A 125 -1.73 -6.40 2.83
C ARG A 125 -1.01 -7.42 1.94
N SER A 126 -0.89 -8.67 2.39
CA SER A 126 -0.19 -9.72 1.63
C SER A 126 -0.85 -10.00 0.28
N LYS A 127 -2.19 -9.96 0.22
CA LYS A 127 -2.96 -10.13 -1.01
C LYS A 127 -2.77 -8.95 -1.97
N ILE A 128 -2.72 -7.72 -1.47
CA ILE A 128 -2.41 -6.52 -2.29
C ILE A 128 -1.02 -6.65 -2.92
N LEU A 129 -0.01 -7.01 -2.12
CA LEU A 129 1.36 -7.22 -2.61
C LEU A 129 1.42 -8.35 -3.65
N SER A 130 0.69 -9.44 -3.42
CA SER A 130 0.59 -10.54 -4.39
C SER A 130 -0.04 -10.08 -5.72
N LYS A 131 -1.10 -9.26 -5.69
CA LYS A 131 -1.70 -8.69 -6.91
C LYS A 131 -0.72 -7.80 -7.67
N LEU A 132 0.05 -6.96 -6.97
CA LEU A 132 1.10 -6.14 -7.59
C LEU A 132 2.20 -7.00 -8.22
N GLN A 133 2.60 -8.08 -7.56
CA GLN A 133 3.56 -9.03 -8.12
C GLN A 133 3.02 -9.69 -9.40
N ILE A 134 1.75 -10.13 -9.40
CA ILE A 134 1.09 -10.68 -10.59
C ILE A 134 1.04 -9.67 -11.74
N LYS A 135 0.90 -8.37 -11.43
CA LYS A 135 0.96 -7.27 -12.41
C LYS A 135 2.38 -6.97 -12.91
N GLY A 136 3.38 -7.78 -12.53
CA GLY A 136 4.75 -7.70 -13.03
C GLY A 136 5.69 -6.84 -12.18
N LEU A 137 5.26 -6.42 -10.99
CA LEU A 137 6.13 -5.64 -10.10
C LEU A 137 7.28 -6.51 -9.55
N SER A 138 8.50 -6.01 -9.64
CA SER A 138 9.69 -6.74 -9.21
C SER A 138 9.72 -6.93 -7.69
N ARG A 139 10.40 -7.98 -7.21
CA ARG A 139 10.61 -8.21 -5.76
C ARG A 139 11.31 -7.04 -5.07
N GLN A 140 12.21 -6.36 -5.77
CA GLN A 140 12.89 -5.18 -5.26
C GLN A 140 11.89 -4.04 -4.98
N LEU A 141 11.02 -3.72 -5.93
CA LEU A 141 10.00 -2.68 -5.75
C LEU A 141 8.92 -3.08 -4.73
N LEU A 142 8.62 -4.38 -4.58
CA LEU A 142 7.73 -4.86 -3.53
C LEU A 142 8.28 -4.62 -2.11
N SER A 143 9.60 -4.48 -1.98
CA SER A 143 10.25 -4.16 -0.70
C SER A 143 10.16 -2.67 -0.34
N SER A 144 9.86 -1.80 -1.31
CA SER A 144 9.68 -0.36 -1.15
C SER A 144 8.21 0.08 -1.20
N VAL A 145 7.27 -0.82 -0.85
CA VAL A 145 5.86 -0.45 -0.83
C VAL A 145 5.51 0.33 0.44
N MET A 146 4.96 1.53 0.25
CA MET A 146 4.40 2.37 1.30
C MET A 146 2.87 2.37 1.22
N PHE A 147 2.20 2.22 2.37
CA PHE A 147 0.76 2.40 2.46
C PHE A 147 0.48 3.77 3.02
N ILE A 148 -0.33 4.56 2.32
CA ILE A 148 -0.69 5.92 2.74
C ILE A 148 -2.20 6.12 2.64
N GLN A 149 -2.70 7.04 3.43
CA GLN A 149 -4.08 7.52 3.36
C GLN A 149 -4.23 8.58 2.25
N GLU A 150 -5.47 8.94 1.91
CA GLU A 150 -5.75 9.97 0.89
C GLU A 150 -5.28 11.37 1.30
N ASP A 151 -5.06 11.60 2.59
CA ASP A 151 -4.46 12.83 3.13
C ASP A 151 -2.93 12.78 3.21
N GLY A 152 -2.30 11.74 2.65
CA GLY A 152 -0.85 11.55 2.58
C GLY A 152 -0.18 11.05 3.85
N GLN A 153 -0.94 10.78 4.91
CA GLN A 153 -0.37 10.18 6.12
C GLN A 153 -0.01 8.71 5.89
N ASP A 154 1.13 8.30 6.45
CA ASP A 154 1.53 6.90 6.48
C ASP A 154 0.52 6.05 7.24
N VAL A 155 0.22 4.87 6.70
CA VAL A 155 -0.48 3.82 7.44
C VAL A 155 0.56 2.92 8.09
N ASP A 156 0.76 3.12 9.38
CA ASP A 156 1.58 2.24 10.20
C ASP A 156 0.81 0.96 10.57
N PHE A 157 1.48 -0.18 10.42
CA PHE A 157 0.97 -1.50 10.76
C PHE A 157 1.60 -2.06 12.02
#